data_AF-A0A449B4U7-F1
#
_entry.id   AF-A0A449B4U7-F1
#
_cell.length_a   1.000
_cell.length_b   1.000
_cell.length_c   1.000
_cell.angle_alpha   90.00
_cell.angle_beta   90.00
_cell.angle_gamma   90.00
#
_symmetry.space_group_name_H-M   'P 1'
#
loop_
_entity.id
_entity.type
_entity.pdbx_description
1 polymer ?
#
loop_
_entity_poly.entity_id
_entity_poly.type
_entity_poly.pdbx_seq_one_letter_code
_entity_poly.pdbx_strand_id
1 'polypeptide(L)'
;MNNKKIFLSFNILLLILFITTILFIGIFIAWTNNYNSKLYEENTPQSIKSIIDWKVSYLTSFVLIFLSFLIIWVSQFAILITNDNGFLKSLLPLFFINKLSLHNLDTKREKRNLISLISILSIVMILSLINAWFNIYANKIQLSFIIYTLFIAVILILYIPVAFQLKINFKKALI
;
A
#
# COMPACT_ATOMS: atom_id res chain seq x y z
N MET A 1 -0.19 -8.70 -24.96
CA MET A 1 1.10 -8.02 -24.73
C MET A 1 1.03 -6.85 -23.72
N ASN A 2 0.00 -6.74 -22.86
CA ASN A 2 -0.19 -5.55 -21.99
C ASN A 2 -0.07 -5.84 -20.47
N ASN A 3 -0.42 -7.05 -20.02
CA ASN A 3 -0.53 -7.37 -18.57
C ASN A 3 0.81 -7.38 -17.83
N LYS A 4 1.89 -7.88 -18.47
CA LYS A 4 3.24 -7.87 -17.87
C LYS A 4 3.79 -6.45 -17.66
N LYS A 5 3.52 -5.53 -18.59
CA LYS A 5 3.91 -4.12 -18.46
C LYS A 5 3.15 -3.46 -17.31
N ILE A 6 1.85 -3.70 -17.21
CA ILE A 6 1.02 -3.14 -16.13
C ILE A 6 1.44 -3.71 -14.77
N PHE A 7 1.69 -5.01 -14.68
CA PHE A 7 2.19 -5.65 -13.47
C PHE A 7 3.57 -5.09 -13.06
N LEU A 8 4.47 -4.88 -14.02
CA LEU A 8 5.76 -4.24 -13.78
C LEU A 8 5.60 -2.81 -13.27
N SER A 9 4.81 -1.98 -13.96
CA SER A 9 4.53 -0.60 -13.55
C SER A 9 3.92 -0.54 -12.16
N PHE A 10 3.02 -1.48 -11.82
CA PHE A 10 2.44 -1.58 -10.48
C PHE A 10 3.52 -1.82 -9.42
N ASN A 11 4.38 -2.82 -9.63
CA ASN A 11 5.43 -3.15 -8.67
C ASN A 11 6.45 -2.02 -8.51
N ILE A 12 6.79 -1.32 -9.60
CA ILE A 12 7.69 -0.16 -9.56
C ILE A 12 7.04 0.98 -8.75
N LEU A 13 5.78 1.32 -9.02
CA LEU A 13 5.08 2.38 -8.30
C LEU A 13 4.90 2.04 -6.82
N LEU A 14 4.58 0.78 -6.50
CA LEU A 14 4.49 0.31 -5.12
C LEU A 14 5.83 0.45 -4.40
N LEU A 15 6.94 0.12 -5.07
CA LEU A 15 8.29 0.28 -4.51
C LEU A 15 8.67 1.75 -4.31
N ILE A 16 8.37 2.62 -5.29
CA ILE A 16 8.59 4.07 -5.16
C ILE A 16 7.83 4.61 -3.95
N LEU A 17 6.55 4.25 -3.80
CA LEU A 17 5.74 4.66 -2.66
C LEU A 17 6.32 4.14 -1.35
N PHE A 18 6.76 2.88 -1.31
CA PHE A 18 7.36 2.28 -0.12
C PHE A 18 8.62 3.04 0.32
N ILE A 19 9.55 3.31 -0.60
CA ILE A 19 10.76 4.10 -0.35
C ILE A 19 10.39 5.51 0.11
N THR A 20 9.40 6.13 -0.55
CA THR A 20 8.91 7.46 -0.21
C THR A 20 8.34 7.49 1.22
N THR A 21 7.55 6.49 1.61
CA THR A 21 7.05 6.33 2.98
C THR A 21 8.19 6.23 3.98
N ILE A 22 9.23 5.43 3.71
CA ILE A 22 10.41 5.30 4.60
C ILE A 22 11.13 6.66 4.75
N LEU A 23 11.34 7.38 3.65
CA LEU A 23 11.99 8.69 3.69
C LEU A 23 11.17 9.69 4.52
N PHE A 24 9.86 9.71 4.33
CA PHE A 24 8.97 10.55 5.11
C PHE A 24 8.94 10.19 6.59
N ILE A 25 9.15 8.91 6.94
CA ILE A 25 9.29 8.52 8.34
C ILE A 25 10.50 9.22 8.96
N GLY A 26 11.64 9.15 8.31
CA GLY A 26 12.88 9.79 8.79
C GLY A 26 12.74 11.31 8.93
N ILE A 27 12.20 11.98 7.90
CA ILE A 27 11.94 13.43 7.93
C ILE A 27 11.02 13.79 9.10
N PHE A 28 9.98 13.00 9.32
CA PHE A 28 9.02 13.28 10.35
C PHE A 28 9.60 13.07 11.75
N ILE A 29 10.34 11.98 12.01
CA ILE A 29 11.01 11.76 13.30
C ILE A 29 11.91 12.95 13.64
N ALA A 30 12.68 13.43 12.67
CA ALA A 30 13.53 14.61 12.85
C ALA A 30 12.72 15.87 13.18
N TRP A 31 11.61 16.09 12.46
CA TRP A 31 10.71 17.22 12.69
C TRP A 31 10.06 17.17 14.08
N THR A 32 9.52 16.01 14.49
CA THR A 32 8.87 15.84 15.80
C THR A 32 9.84 16.01 16.95
N ASN A 33 11.07 15.50 16.83
CA ASN A 33 12.08 15.70 17.86
C ASN A 33 12.42 17.19 18.05
N ASN A 34 12.57 17.93 16.95
CA ASN A 34 12.83 19.38 16.97
C ASN A 34 11.62 20.19 17.45
N TYR A 35 10.41 19.76 17.12
CA TYR A 35 9.19 20.42 17.56
C TYR A 35 8.93 20.19 19.06
N ASN A 36 9.11 18.96 19.53
CA ASN A 36 8.96 18.61 20.94
C ASN A 36 10.00 19.31 21.81
N SER A 37 11.27 19.41 21.38
CA SER A 37 12.30 20.12 22.15
C SER A 37 11.92 21.58 22.42
N LYS A 38 11.34 22.27 21.42
CA LYS A 38 10.86 23.66 21.57
C LYS A 38 9.65 23.77 22.50
N LEU A 39 8.73 22.81 22.46
CA LEU A 39 7.53 22.74 23.32
C LEU A 39 7.86 22.45 24.79
N TYR A 40 8.95 21.75 25.07
CA TYR A 40 9.43 21.47 26.42
C TYR A 40 10.22 22.63 27.01
N GLU A 41 10.83 23.49 26.17
CA GLU A 41 11.51 24.72 26.59
C GLU A 41 10.52 25.85 26.93
N GLU A 42 9.39 25.94 26.24
CA GLU A 42 8.33 26.90 26.59
C GLU A 42 7.50 26.41 27.80
N ASN A 43 7.08 27.34 28.67
CA ASN A 43 6.14 27.12 29.80
C ASN A 43 4.72 26.77 29.29
N THR A 44 4.63 25.81 28.38
CA THR A 44 3.41 25.41 27.70
C THR A 44 2.53 24.59 28.64
N PRO A 45 1.25 24.94 28.81
CA PRO A 45 0.30 24.22 29.68
C PRO A 45 0.29 22.71 29.43
N GLN A 46 0.21 21.92 30.51
CA GLN A 46 0.19 20.44 30.46
C GLN A 46 -0.93 19.87 29.56
N SER A 47 -2.07 20.55 29.52
CA SER A 47 -3.22 20.22 28.68
C SER A 47 -2.93 20.34 27.17
N ILE A 48 -2.01 21.22 26.78
CA ILE A 48 -1.55 21.35 25.40
C ILE A 48 -0.54 20.24 25.09
N LYS A 49 0.33 19.86 26.03
CA LYS A 49 1.30 18.77 25.87
C LYS A 49 0.64 17.39 25.69
N SER A 50 -0.49 17.12 26.35
CA SER A 50 -1.21 15.83 26.24
C SER A 50 -2.01 15.67 24.94
N ILE A 51 -2.48 16.76 24.33
CA ILE A 51 -3.13 16.78 23.00
C ILE A 51 -2.09 16.57 21.88
N ILE A 52 -0.81 16.79 22.20
CA ILE A 52 0.34 16.87 21.30
C ILE A 52 1.29 15.67 21.56
N ASP A 53 0.78 14.53 22.04
CA ASP A 53 1.59 13.31 22.07
C ASP A 53 1.65 12.68 20.66
N TRP A 54 2.38 13.36 19.79
CA TRP A 54 2.54 13.02 18.38
C TRP A 54 3.14 11.64 18.17
N LYS A 55 3.86 11.10 19.15
CA LYS A 55 4.53 9.80 19.02
C LYS A 55 3.52 8.70 18.70
N VAL A 56 2.36 8.70 19.34
CA VAL A 56 1.42 7.57 19.26
C VAL A 56 0.56 7.65 18.00
N SER A 57 -0.02 8.81 17.69
CA SER A 57 -0.88 8.97 16.51
C SER A 57 -0.11 8.77 15.21
N TYR A 58 1.11 9.31 15.13
CA TYR A 58 2.00 9.13 14.00
C TYR A 58 2.43 7.67 13.80
N LEU A 59 2.88 7.01 14.88
CA LEU A 59 3.31 5.62 14.81
C LEU A 59 2.18 4.75 14.27
N THR A 60 0.96 5.00 14.75
CA THR A 60 -0.24 4.31 14.28
C THR A 60 -0.47 4.51 12.77
N SER A 61 -0.37 5.75 12.27
CA SER A 61 -0.53 6.02 10.83
C SER A 61 0.51 5.32 9.96
N PHE A 62 1.79 5.36 10.33
CA PHE A 62 2.82 4.70 9.54
C PHE A 62 2.78 3.17 9.63
N VAL A 63 2.38 2.63 10.78
CA VAL A 63 2.11 1.20 10.93
C VAL A 63 1.00 0.75 9.98
N LEU A 64 -0.08 1.53 9.84
CA LEU A 64 -1.16 1.20 8.91
C LEU A 64 -0.70 1.24 7.44
N ILE A 65 0.21 2.15 7.06
CA ILE A 65 0.81 2.18 5.71
C ILE A 65 1.65 0.93 5.48
N PHE A 66 2.55 0.60 6.41
CA PHE A 66 3.39 -0.59 6.29
C PHE A 66 2.57 -1.87 6.25
N LEU A 67 1.53 -1.97 7.08
CA LEU A 67 0.62 -3.09 7.06
C LEU A 67 -0.06 -3.22 5.69
N SER A 68 -0.46 -2.10 5.09
CA SER A 68 -1.04 -2.08 3.74
C SER A 68 -0.05 -2.61 2.69
N PHE A 69 1.21 -2.15 2.71
CA PHE A 69 2.26 -2.68 1.82
C PHE A 69 2.49 -4.18 2.03
N LEU A 70 2.58 -4.61 3.28
CA LEU A 70 2.83 -6.00 3.62
C LEU A 70 1.71 -6.92 3.11
N ILE A 71 0.44 -6.53 3.31
CA ILE A 71 -0.71 -7.30 2.84
C ILE A 71 -0.70 -7.41 1.31
N ILE A 72 -0.41 -6.32 0.59
CA ILE A 72 -0.29 -6.35 -0.88
C ILE A 72 0.83 -7.30 -1.31
N TRP A 73 2.00 -7.19 -0.68
CA TRP A 73 3.16 -8.01 -1.04
C TRP A 73 2.92 -9.50 -0.77
N VAL A 74 2.36 -9.86 0.40
CA VAL A 74 2.00 -11.24 0.74
C VAL A 74 0.94 -11.79 -0.22
N SER A 75 -0.06 -10.97 -0.58
CA SER A 75 -1.07 -11.34 -1.59
C SER A 75 -0.43 -11.70 -2.92
N GLN A 76 0.43 -10.83 -3.43
CA GLN A 76 1.09 -11.03 -4.71
C GLN A 76 1.97 -12.26 -4.69
N PHE A 77 2.73 -12.44 -3.62
CA PHE A 77 3.53 -13.63 -3.40
C PHE A 77 2.66 -14.89 -3.48
N ALA A 78 1.55 -14.93 -2.74
CA ALA A 78 0.64 -16.08 -2.74
C ALA A 78 0.03 -16.36 -4.12
N ILE A 79 -0.41 -15.31 -4.84
CA ILE A 79 -0.95 -15.44 -6.21
C ILE A 79 0.11 -15.97 -7.19
N LEU A 80 1.36 -15.48 -7.09
CA LEU A 80 2.42 -15.95 -7.98
C LEU A 80 2.84 -17.39 -7.68
N ILE A 81 2.80 -17.81 -6.41
CA ILE A 81 2.99 -19.20 -6.01
C ILE A 81 1.89 -20.09 -6.57
N THR A 82 0.61 -19.68 -6.46
CA THR A 82 -0.50 -20.47 -7.01
C THR A 82 -0.44 -20.58 -8.54
N ASN A 83 0.23 -19.65 -9.21
CA ASN A 83 0.54 -19.65 -10.64
C ASN A 83 1.86 -20.37 -11.00
N ASP A 84 2.39 -21.19 -10.10
CA ASP A 84 3.54 -22.07 -10.33
C ASP A 84 4.86 -21.35 -10.70
N ASN A 85 5.04 -20.09 -10.26
CA ASN A 85 6.25 -19.32 -10.56
C ASN A 85 7.50 -19.77 -9.79
N GLY A 86 7.35 -20.57 -8.74
CA GLY A 86 8.42 -20.95 -7.82
C GLY A 86 8.77 -19.83 -6.81
N PHE A 87 9.29 -20.22 -5.65
CA PHE A 87 9.45 -19.34 -4.49
C PHE A 87 10.21 -18.03 -4.79
N LEU A 88 11.41 -18.15 -5.38
CA LEU A 88 12.28 -16.99 -5.63
C LEU A 88 11.65 -15.99 -6.59
N LYS A 89 10.98 -16.45 -7.65
CA LYS A 89 10.33 -15.57 -8.64
C LYS A 89 9.10 -14.89 -8.04
N SER A 90 8.38 -15.57 -7.16
CA SER A 90 7.23 -15.00 -6.45
C SER A 90 7.63 -13.96 -5.41
N LEU A 91 8.78 -14.15 -4.74
CA LEU A 91 9.31 -13.23 -3.74
C LEU A 91 9.84 -11.94 -4.36
N LEU A 92 10.50 -12.07 -5.52
CA LEU A 92 11.22 -10.99 -6.19
C LEU A 92 10.73 -10.80 -7.64
N PRO A 93 9.43 -10.52 -7.85
CA PRO A 93 8.82 -10.60 -9.17
C PRO A 93 9.37 -9.56 -10.17
N LEU A 94 9.86 -8.42 -9.69
CA LEU A 94 10.49 -7.38 -10.50
C LEU A 94 11.68 -7.90 -11.33
N PHE A 95 12.52 -8.74 -10.74
CA PHE A 95 13.73 -9.26 -11.38
C PHE A 95 13.44 -10.39 -12.37
N PHE A 96 12.28 -11.02 -12.26
CA PHE A 96 11.91 -12.20 -13.07
C PHE A 96 10.72 -11.95 -13.99
N ILE A 97 10.33 -10.69 -14.21
CA ILE A 97 9.11 -10.29 -14.93
C ILE A 97 8.88 -11.04 -16.26
N ASN A 98 9.95 -11.23 -17.04
CA ASN A 98 9.87 -11.91 -18.33
C ASN A 98 9.56 -13.40 -18.18
N LYS A 99 10.00 -14.02 -17.09
CA LYS A 99 9.87 -15.44 -16.77
C LYS A 99 8.64 -15.75 -15.89
N LEU A 100 7.85 -14.73 -15.51
CA LEU A 100 6.64 -14.91 -14.71
C LEU A 100 5.44 -15.36 -15.56
N SER A 101 4.70 -16.33 -15.04
CA SER A 101 3.33 -16.65 -15.39
C SER A 101 2.37 -15.83 -14.52
N LEU A 102 1.70 -14.85 -15.13
CA LEU A 102 0.72 -14.01 -14.43
C LEU A 102 -0.68 -14.60 -14.41
N HIS A 103 -0.93 -15.64 -15.21
CA HIS A 103 -2.21 -16.30 -15.33
C HIS A 103 -2.07 -17.78 -14.99
N ASN A 104 -3.10 -18.32 -14.34
CA ASN A 104 -3.26 -19.75 -14.17
C ASN A 104 -4.01 -20.36 -15.35
N LEU A 105 -3.56 -21.51 -15.83
CA LEU A 105 -4.31 -22.29 -16.83
C LEU A 105 -5.60 -22.88 -16.22
N ASP A 106 -5.60 -23.16 -14.91
CA ASP A 106 -6.80 -23.58 -14.18
C ASP A 106 -7.70 -22.37 -13.90
N THR A 107 -8.85 -22.34 -14.58
CA THR A 107 -9.85 -21.27 -14.45
C THR A 107 -10.42 -21.12 -13.04
N LYS A 108 -10.47 -22.19 -12.23
CA LYS A 108 -10.92 -22.09 -10.83
C LYS A 108 -9.88 -21.38 -9.98
N ARG A 109 -8.60 -21.71 -10.16
CA ARG A 109 -7.48 -21.02 -9.47
C ARG A 109 -7.39 -19.56 -9.88
N GLU A 110 -7.54 -19.27 -11.18
CA GLU A 110 -7.53 -17.90 -11.70
C GLU A 110 -8.66 -17.05 -11.09
N LYS A 111 -9.90 -17.59 -10.99
CA LYS A 111 -11.01 -16.91 -10.30
C LYS A 111 -10.67 -16.61 -8.84
N ARG A 112 -10.10 -17.59 -8.13
CA ARG A 112 -9.74 -17.42 -6.72
C ARG A 112 -8.65 -16.35 -6.54
N ASN A 113 -7.65 -16.35 -7.41
CA ASN A 113 -6.58 -15.35 -7.42
C ASN A 113 -7.14 -13.94 -7.68
N LEU A 114 -8.08 -13.81 -8.62
CA LEU A 114 -8.76 -12.55 -8.89
C LEU A 114 -9.56 -12.05 -7.67
N ILE A 115 -10.35 -12.92 -7.06
CA ILE A 115 -11.13 -12.58 -5.86
C ILE A 115 -10.20 -12.16 -4.73
N SER A 116 -9.12 -12.91 -4.49
CA SER A 116 -8.12 -12.58 -3.47
C SER A 116 -7.50 -11.20 -3.69
N LEU A 117 -7.12 -10.88 -4.94
CA LEU A 117 -6.59 -9.57 -5.30
C LEU A 117 -7.60 -8.45 -5.01
N ILE A 118 -8.87 -8.62 -5.43
CA ILE A 118 -9.93 -7.64 -5.19
C ILE A 118 -10.16 -7.45 -3.69
N SER A 119 -10.30 -8.54 -2.93
CA SER A 119 -10.53 -8.49 -1.48
C SER A 119 -9.40 -7.76 -0.76
N ILE A 120 -8.15 -8.02 -1.14
CA ILE A 120 -7.00 -7.39 -0.51
C ILE A 120 -6.93 -5.90 -0.83
N LEU A 121 -7.21 -5.53 -2.08
CA LEU A 121 -7.30 -4.12 -2.46
C LEU A 121 -8.43 -3.40 -1.69
N SER A 122 -9.57 -4.05 -1.46
CA SER A 122 -10.64 -3.50 -0.62
C SER A 122 -10.21 -3.32 0.84
N ILE A 123 -9.51 -4.30 1.42
CA ILE A 123 -8.97 -4.20 2.79
C ILE A 123 -8.00 -3.01 2.88
N VAL A 124 -7.10 -2.87 1.92
CA VAL A 124 -6.13 -1.77 1.88
C VAL A 124 -6.84 -0.41 1.76
N MET A 125 -7.90 -0.32 0.95
CA MET A 125 -8.72 0.90 0.86
C MET A 125 -9.38 1.24 2.20
N ILE A 126 -9.92 0.23 2.92
CA ILE A 126 -10.52 0.43 4.24
C ILE A 126 -9.47 0.92 5.25
N LEU A 127 -8.28 0.30 5.28
CA LEU A 127 -7.18 0.75 6.14
C LEU A 127 -6.79 2.21 5.83
N SER A 128 -6.85 2.59 4.56
CA SER A 128 -6.55 3.95 4.12
C SER A 128 -7.63 4.96 4.57
N LEU A 129 -8.90 4.58 4.53
CA LEU A 129 -10.00 5.40 5.05
C LEU A 129 -9.93 5.55 6.57
N ILE A 130 -9.64 4.47 7.29
CA ILE A 130 -9.44 4.50 8.74
C ILE A 130 -8.30 5.47 9.07
N ASN A 131 -7.18 5.38 8.35
CA ASN A 131 -6.07 6.29 8.59
C ASN A 131 -6.41 7.76 8.27
N ALA A 132 -7.11 8.02 7.16
CA ALA A 132 -7.55 9.37 6.80
C ALA A 132 -8.48 9.94 7.89
N TRP A 133 -9.42 9.15 8.39
CA TRP A 133 -10.30 9.52 9.50
C TRP A 133 -9.51 9.87 10.76
N PHE A 134 -8.55 9.03 11.15
CA PHE A 134 -7.67 9.30 12.29
C PHE A 134 -6.90 10.62 12.13
N ASN A 135 -6.37 10.91 10.93
CA ASN A 135 -5.61 12.14 10.70
C ASN A 135 -6.50 13.40 10.67
N ILE A 136 -7.73 13.31 10.16
CA ILE A 136 -8.71 14.40 10.20
C ILE A 136 -9.13 14.67 11.66
N TYR A 137 -9.46 13.62 12.42
CA TYR A 137 -9.89 13.76 13.81
C TYR A 137 -8.77 14.25 14.74
N ALA A 138 -7.53 13.80 14.50
CA ALA A 138 -6.35 14.28 15.21
C ALA A 138 -5.97 15.74 14.85
N ASN A 139 -6.65 16.34 13.86
CA ASN A 139 -6.53 17.73 13.40
C ASN A 139 -5.11 18.20 13.07
N LYS A 140 -4.16 17.29 12.88
CA LYS A 140 -2.75 17.67 12.89
C LYS A 140 -1.83 16.67 12.18
N ILE A 141 -0.94 17.24 11.35
CA ILE A 141 0.03 16.67 10.39
C ILE A 141 -0.60 16.32 9.03
N GLN A 142 -0.42 17.25 8.09
CA GLN A 142 -0.82 17.09 6.68
C GLN A 142 0.00 16.02 5.94
N LEU A 143 1.19 15.68 6.43
CA LEU A 143 2.16 14.84 5.70
C LEU A 143 1.72 13.37 5.58
N SER A 144 1.27 12.75 6.67
CA SER A 144 0.73 11.39 6.69
C SER A 144 -0.53 11.29 5.82
N PHE A 145 -1.38 12.31 5.85
CA PHE A 145 -2.54 12.43 4.98
C PHE A 145 -2.15 12.49 3.51
N ILE A 146 -1.18 13.34 3.13
CA ILE A 146 -0.68 13.44 1.73
C ILE A 146 -0.13 12.11 1.24
N ILE A 147 0.69 11.42 2.04
CA ILE A 147 1.25 10.11 1.68
C ILE A 147 0.13 9.09 1.47
N TYR A 148 -0.89 9.10 2.33
CA TYR A 148 -2.06 8.23 2.16
C TYR A 148 -2.93 8.59 0.97
N THR A 149 -3.12 9.87 0.67
CA THR A 149 -3.84 10.31 -0.54
C THR A 149 -3.10 9.86 -1.80
N LEU A 150 -1.77 9.98 -1.83
CA LEU A 150 -0.93 9.46 -2.92
C LEU A 150 -1.01 7.94 -3.02
N PHE A 151 -0.99 7.24 -1.88
CA PHE A 151 -1.14 5.78 -1.82
C PHE A 151 -2.50 5.34 -2.36
N ILE A 152 -3.59 6.00 -1.96
CA ILE A 152 -4.94 5.78 -2.50
C ILE A 152 -4.99 6.11 -3.99
N ALA A 153 -4.39 7.21 -4.45
CA ALA A 153 -4.38 7.59 -5.86
C ALA A 153 -3.67 6.53 -6.71
N VAL A 154 -2.52 6.02 -6.25
CA VAL A 154 -1.81 4.93 -6.93
C VAL A 154 -2.63 3.64 -6.92
N ILE A 155 -3.30 3.31 -5.81
CA ILE A 155 -4.23 2.18 -5.78
C ILE A 155 -5.34 2.40 -6.80
N LEU A 156 -6.03 3.54 -6.83
CA LEU A 156 -7.15 3.81 -7.75
C LEU A 156 -6.73 3.80 -9.23
N ILE A 157 -5.61 4.46 -9.55
CA ILE A 157 -5.05 4.53 -10.92
C ILE A 157 -4.65 3.15 -11.43
N LEU A 158 -4.26 2.22 -10.55
CA LEU A 158 -3.81 0.89 -10.93
C LEU A 158 -4.89 -0.20 -10.74
N TYR A 159 -5.82 0.00 -9.82
CA TYR A 159 -6.97 -0.87 -9.52
C TYR A 159 -7.90 -0.96 -10.72
N ILE A 160 -8.24 0.19 -11.31
CA ILE A 160 -9.21 0.25 -12.42
C ILE A 160 -8.66 -0.49 -13.65
N PRO A 161 -7.41 -0.29 -14.13
CA PRO A 161 -6.89 -1.02 -15.27
C PRO A 161 -6.76 -2.53 -15.05
N VAL A 162 -6.33 -2.97 -13.86
CA VAL A 162 -6.17 -4.40 -13.53
C VAL A 162 -7.53 -5.09 -13.42
N ALA A 163 -8.50 -4.47 -12.75
CA ALA A 163 -9.87 -4.98 -12.66
C ALA A 163 -10.57 -5.03 -14.03
N PHE A 164 -10.39 -4.00 -14.87
CA PHE A 164 -10.97 -3.98 -16.22
C PHE A 164 -10.34 -5.02 -17.15
N GLN A 165 -9.02 -5.19 -17.14
CA GLN A 165 -8.37 -6.22 -17.98
C GLN A 165 -8.74 -7.64 -17.56
N LEU A 166 -8.86 -7.90 -16.26
CA LEU A 166 -9.29 -9.21 -15.75
C LEU A 166 -10.75 -9.51 -16.10
N LYS A 167 -11.65 -8.50 -16.06
CA LYS A 167 -13.05 -8.64 -16.50
C LYS A 167 -13.17 -8.92 -18.01
N ILE A 168 -12.36 -8.27 -18.84
CA ILE A 168 -12.35 -8.47 -20.30
C ILE A 168 -11.84 -9.87 -20.67
N ASN A 169 -10.79 -10.36 -20.01
CA ASN A 169 -10.25 -11.69 -20.27
C ASN A 169 -11.20 -12.80 -19.79
N PHE A 170 -11.93 -12.60 -18.68
CA PHE A 170 -12.98 -13.53 -18.26
C PHE A 170 -14.10 -13.68 -19.28
N LYS A 171 -14.55 -12.57 -19.89
CA LYS A 171 -15.58 -12.61 -20.94
C LYS A 171 -15.11 -13.36 -22.18
N LYS A 172 -13.82 -13.30 -22.52
CA LYS A 172 -13.24 -14.00 -23.68
C LYS A 172 -12.99 -15.49 -23.43
N ALA A 173 -12.80 -15.93 -22.20
CA ALA A 173 -12.59 -17.34 -21.86
C ALA A 173 -13.91 -18.15 -21.76
N LEU A 174 -15.07 -17.48 -21.86
CA LEU A 174 -16.41 -18.05 -21.81
C LEU A 174 -17.08 -18.14 -23.20
N ILE A 175 -16.39 -17.70 -24.25
CA ILE A 175 -16.78 -17.77 -25.67
C ILE A 175 -15.79 -18.68 -26.38
#